data_AF-A0A382RLM3-F1
#
_entry.id   AF-A0A382RLM3-F1
#
_cell.length_a   1.000
_cell.length_b   1.000
_cell.length_c   1.000
_cell.angle_alpha   90.00
_cell.angle_beta   90.00
_cell.angle_gamma   90.00
#
_symmetry.space_group_name_H-M   'P 1'
#
loop_
_entity.id
_entity.type
_entity.pdbx_description
1 polymer ?
#
loop_
_entity_poly.entity_id
_entity_poly.type
_entity_poly.pdbx_seq_one_letter_code
_entity_poly.pdbx_strand_id
1 'polypeptide(L)'
;MKENIKIIGSPKIFAFTVMWMIVLVFVGTIVQRDIGLYAAQMQYFSSWFTWFWFLPFPSGKLTMLIIFINLSCYFFRPNIFQTKKLGITITHSGVILMLVGGALTSFFSHEGSVVIDEGKISNYYENYYNKELVIVETSNPKYDHFTIFDSPLLIKDNLLSDQSIPFTIEILDYFVNCKPVSRIYEGGEE
;
A
#
# COMPACT_ATOMS: atom_id res chain seq x y z
N MET A 1 -4.56 -23.12 -31.45
CA MET A 1 -4.03 -22.30 -30.34
C MET A 1 -2.59 -21.95 -30.65
N LYS A 2 -2.19 -20.67 -30.63
CA LYS A 2 -0.81 -20.27 -30.91
C LYS A 2 0.14 -20.94 -29.90
N GLU A 3 1.29 -21.43 -30.34
CA GLU A 3 2.25 -22.20 -29.54
C GLU A 3 2.63 -21.49 -28.23
N ASN A 4 2.78 -20.18 -28.28
CA ASN A 4 3.11 -19.32 -27.13
C ASN A 4 2.08 -19.42 -25.98
N ILE A 5 0.78 -19.51 -26.28
CA ILE A 5 -0.28 -19.64 -25.25
C ILE A 5 -0.18 -20.99 -24.55
N LYS A 6 0.27 -22.03 -25.26
CA LYS A 6 0.44 -23.38 -24.70
C LYS A 6 1.63 -23.44 -23.74
N ILE A 7 2.69 -22.70 -24.05
CA ILE A 7 3.88 -22.58 -23.21
C ILE A 7 3.53 -21.79 -21.95
N ILE A 8 2.95 -20.60 -22.10
CA ILE A 8 2.62 -19.71 -20.97
C ILE A 8 1.57 -20.35 -20.06
N GLY A 9 0.54 -20.99 -20.62
CA GLY A 9 -0.52 -21.70 -19.88
C GLY A 9 -0.14 -23.12 -19.43
N SER A 10 1.16 -23.40 -19.25
CA SER A 10 1.66 -24.68 -18.77
C SER A 10 1.40 -24.85 -17.27
N PRO A 11 0.86 -25.99 -16.81
CA PRO A 11 0.70 -26.28 -15.38
C PRO A 11 2.02 -26.30 -14.60
N LYS A 12 3.15 -26.58 -15.27
CA LYS A 12 4.48 -26.58 -14.65
C LYS A 12 4.87 -25.17 -14.19
N ILE A 13 4.61 -24.16 -15.03
CA ILE A 13 4.87 -22.75 -14.69
C ILE A 13 3.99 -22.34 -13.53
N PHE A 14 2.71 -22.70 -13.55
CA PHE A 14 1.79 -22.42 -12.45
C PHE A 14 2.29 -22.99 -11.12
N ALA A 15 2.62 -24.29 -11.09
CA ALA A 15 3.10 -24.95 -9.88
C ALA A 15 4.38 -24.30 -9.33
N PHE A 16 5.35 -23.99 -10.19
CA PHE A 16 6.57 -23.30 -9.78
C PHE A 16 6.29 -21.90 -9.23
N THR A 17 5.40 -21.15 -9.88
CA THR A 17 5.06 -19.78 -9.48
C THR A 17 4.30 -19.75 -8.15
N VAL A 18 3.39 -20.71 -7.91
CA VAL A 18 2.70 -20.86 -6.62
C VAL A 18 3.66 -21.29 -5.53
N MET A 19 4.59 -22.22 -5.81
CA MET A 19 5.62 -22.60 -4.85
C MET A 19 6.49 -21.40 -4.47
N TRP A 20 6.86 -20.57 -5.45
CA TRP A 20 7.56 -19.32 -5.18
C TRP A 20 6.73 -18.34 -4.34
N MET A 21 5.42 -18.22 -4.60
CA MET A 21 4.52 -17.41 -3.77
C MET A 21 4.52 -17.87 -2.31
N ILE A 22 4.52 -19.19 -2.05
CA ILE A 22 4.59 -19.74 -0.69
C ILE A 22 5.89 -19.33 0.00
N VAL A 23 7.02 -19.38 -0.71
CA VAL A 23 8.33 -18.93 -0.18
C VAL A 23 8.30 -17.44 0.15
N LEU A 24 7.76 -16.60 -0.75
CA LEU A 24 7.60 -15.17 -0.51
C LEU A 24 6.75 -14.88 0.73
N VAL A 25 5.62 -15.58 0.89
CA VAL A 25 4.75 -15.43 2.06
C VAL A 25 5.49 -15.81 3.33
N PHE A 26 6.18 -16.94 3.33
CA PHE A 26 6.93 -17.41 4.48
C PHE A 26 8.03 -16.41 4.90
N VAL A 27 8.87 -15.97 3.96
CA VAL A 27 9.93 -14.99 4.26
C VAL A 27 9.33 -13.66 4.70
N GLY A 28 8.31 -13.17 3.98
CA GLY A 28 7.65 -11.91 4.29
C GLY A 28 7.09 -11.92 5.71
N THR A 29 6.50 -13.03 6.17
CA THR A 29 6.01 -13.18 7.54
C THR A 29 7.13 -13.19 8.58
N ILE A 30 8.30 -13.78 8.28
CA ILE A 30 9.45 -13.71 9.19
C ILE A 30 9.92 -12.25 9.33
N VAL A 31 10.13 -11.57 8.21
CA VAL A 31 10.64 -10.18 8.18
C VAL A 31 9.63 -9.20 8.77
N GLN A 32 8.33 -9.45 8.57
CA GLN A 32 7.23 -8.66 9.14
C GLN A 32 7.33 -8.49 10.66
N ARG A 33 7.91 -9.47 11.37
CA ARG A 33 8.14 -9.36 12.82
C ARG A 33 8.95 -8.11 13.17
N ASP A 34 9.97 -7.79 12.38
CA ASP A 34 10.97 -6.78 12.73
C ASP A 34 10.66 -5.41 12.11
N ILE A 35 10.15 -5.38 10.88
CA ILE A 35 9.85 -4.13 10.16
C ILE A 35 8.38 -3.72 10.21
N GLY A 36 7.51 -4.58 10.74
CA GLY A 36 6.06 -4.37 10.78
C GLY A 36 5.35 -4.79 9.49
N LEU A 37 4.02 -4.84 9.59
CA LEU A 37 3.14 -5.36 8.53
C LEU A 37 3.22 -4.54 7.23
N TYR A 38 3.10 -3.22 7.34
CA TYR A 38 3.06 -2.34 6.16
C TYR A 38 4.37 -2.37 5.37
N ALA A 39 5.51 -2.26 6.05
CA ALA A 39 6.82 -2.29 5.38
C ALA A 39 7.10 -3.65 4.70
N ALA A 40 6.76 -4.76 5.37
CA ALA A 40 6.91 -6.09 4.78
C ALA A 40 5.98 -6.30 3.58
N GLN A 41 4.73 -5.81 3.67
CA GLN A 41 3.78 -5.82 2.56
C GLN A 41 4.34 -5.03 1.36
N MET A 42 4.85 -3.83 1.60
CA MET A 42 5.38 -2.96 0.55
C MET A 42 6.62 -3.56 -0.13
N GLN A 43 7.53 -4.13 0.66
CA GLN A 43 8.78 -4.70 0.17
C GLN A 43 8.59 -6.02 -0.59
N TYR A 44 7.80 -6.95 -0.04
CA TYR A 44 7.68 -8.31 -0.60
C TYR A 44 6.48 -8.50 -1.51
N PHE A 45 5.40 -7.71 -1.37
CA PHE A 45 4.15 -7.95 -2.10
C PHE A 45 3.75 -6.81 -3.05
N SER A 46 3.97 -5.54 -2.71
CA SER A 46 3.61 -4.39 -3.57
C SER A 46 4.69 -3.99 -4.58
N SER A 47 5.97 -4.23 -4.26
CA SER A 47 7.09 -3.98 -5.16
C SER A 47 7.05 -4.92 -6.38
N TRP A 48 7.82 -4.65 -7.44
CA TRP A 48 7.96 -5.57 -8.60
C TRP A 48 9.10 -6.59 -8.43
N PHE A 49 10.14 -6.17 -7.72
CA PHE A 49 11.28 -6.99 -7.36
C PHE A 49 11.59 -6.73 -5.90
N THR A 50 11.99 -7.79 -5.19
CA THR A 50 12.49 -7.70 -3.82
C THR A 50 13.95 -8.13 -3.82
N TRP A 51 14.77 -7.44 -3.02
CA TRP A 51 16.19 -7.74 -2.92
C TRP A 51 16.41 -8.78 -1.83
N PHE A 52 16.91 -9.95 -2.21
CA PHE A 52 17.42 -10.92 -1.25
C PHE A 52 18.94 -10.85 -1.26
N TRP A 53 19.50 -10.30 -0.17
CA TRP A 53 20.92 -10.06 0.00
C TRP A 53 21.49 -9.13 -1.09
N PHE A 54 21.78 -9.65 -2.29
CA PHE A 54 22.38 -8.94 -3.43
C PHE A 54 21.63 -9.17 -4.75
N LEU A 55 20.70 -10.12 -4.81
CA LEU A 55 20.04 -10.48 -6.06
C LEU A 55 18.57 -10.03 -6.06
N PRO A 56 18.09 -9.37 -7.12
CA PRO A 56 16.68 -9.09 -7.29
C PRO A 56 15.92 -10.36 -7.63
N PHE A 57 14.89 -10.64 -6.85
CA PHE A 57 13.94 -11.72 -7.12
C PHE A 57 12.55 -11.16 -7.41
N PRO A 58 11.72 -11.88 -8.18
CA PRO A 58 10.33 -11.49 -8.41
C PRO A 58 9.56 -11.44 -7.09
N SER A 59 8.93 -10.31 -6.80
CA SER A 59 8.09 -10.11 -5.61
C SER A 59 6.67 -10.63 -5.84
N GLY A 60 5.79 -10.44 -4.85
CA GLY A 60 4.39 -10.85 -4.87
C GLY A 60 3.61 -10.28 -6.05
N LYS A 61 3.72 -8.98 -6.35
CA LYS A 61 3.01 -8.33 -7.47
C LYS A 61 3.32 -8.98 -8.82
N LEU A 62 4.59 -9.21 -9.10
CA LEU A 62 5.02 -9.84 -10.35
C LEU A 62 4.57 -11.32 -10.39
N THR A 63 4.69 -12.01 -9.26
CA THR A 63 4.27 -13.42 -9.12
C THR A 63 2.77 -13.58 -9.32
N MET A 64 1.94 -12.71 -8.74
CA MET A 64 0.49 -12.69 -8.95
C MET A 64 0.12 -12.39 -10.41
N LEU A 65 0.83 -11.47 -11.07
CA LEU A 65 0.62 -11.17 -12.48
C LEU A 65 0.90 -12.40 -13.36
N ILE A 66 1.99 -13.12 -13.10
CA ILE A 66 2.34 -14.35 -13.83
C ILE A 66 1.25 -15.42 -13.62
N ILE A 67 0.77 -15.61 -12.38
CA ILE A 67 -0.32 -16.52 -12.06
C ILE A 67 -1.60 -16.14 -12.82
N PHE A 68 -1.95 -14.85 -12.83
CA PHE A 68 -3.13 -14.33 -13.53
C PHE A 68 -3.07 -14.61 -15.03
N ILE A 69 -1.93 -14.33 -15.68
CA ILE A 69 -1.73 -14.57 -17.12
C ILE A 69 -1.80 -16.08 -17.41
N ASN A 70 -1.15 -16.91 -16.59
CA ASN A 70 -1.16 -18.36 -16.75
C ASN A 70 -2.58 -18.94 -16.64
N LEU A 71 -3.34 -18.56 -15.60
CA LEU A 71 -4.73 -18.99 -15.42
C LEU A 71 -5.63 -18.49 -16.56
N SER A 72 -5.44 -17.26 -17.02
CA SER A 72 -6.19 -16.70 -18.15
C SER A 72 -6.00 -17.50 -19.43
N CYS A 73 -4.83 -18.12 -19.64
CA CYS A 73 -4.58 -19.00 -20.79
C CYS A 73 -5.56 -20.19 -20.87
N TYR A 74 -6.18 -20.61 -19.75
CA TYR A 74 -7.18 -21.67 -19.74
C TYR A 74 -8.40 -21.32 -20.61
N PHE A 75 -8.86 -20.08 -20.60
CA PHE A 75 -10.07 -19.63 -21.29
C PHE A 75 -9.93 -19.62 -22.82
N PHE A 76 -8.70 -19.61 -23.32
CA PHE A 76 -8.42 -19.70 -24.76
C PHE A 76 -8.36 -21.14 -25.28
N ARG A 77 -8.57 -22.15 -24.43
CA ARG A 77 -8.62 -23.55 -24.86
C ARG A 77 -9.97 -23.88 -25.51
N PRO A 78 -10.00 -24.76 -26.52
CA PRO A 78 -11.27 -25.18 -27.13
C PRO A 78 -12.11 -26.01 -26.14
N ASN A 79 -13.44 -25.91 -26.26
CA ASN A 79 -14.40 -26.74 -25.54
C ASN A 79 -14.35 -26.63 -23.99
N ILE A 80 -14.22 -25.41 -23.46
CA ILE A 80 -14.24 -25.13 -22.01
C ILE A 80 -15.65 -25.23 -21.38
N PHE A 81 -16.71 -24.94 -22.13
CA PHE A 81 -18.10 -24.95 -21.64
C PHE A 81 -18.78 -26.33 -21.72
N GLN A 82 -18.00 -27.41 -21.81
CA GLN A 82 -18.55 -28.76 -21.75
C GLN A 82 -19.01 -29.09 -20.32
N THR A 83 -20.16 -29.78 -20.18
CA THR A 83 -20.72 -30.19 -18.89
C THR A 83 -19.71 -30.95 -18.02
N LYS A 84 -18.89 -31.81 -18.64
CA LYS A 84 -17.81 -32.56 -17.98
C LYS A 84 -16.68 -31.69 -17.41
N LYS A 85 -16.56 -30.42 -17.83
CA LYS A 85 -15.50 -29.48 -17.46
C LYS A 85 -16.01 -28.26 -16.70
N LEU A 86 -17.32 -28.16 -16.44
CA LEU A 86 -17.93 -27.01 -15.78
C LEU A 86 -17.26 -26.68 -14.44
N GLY A 87 -16.96 -27.67 -13.60
CA GLY A 87 -16.29 -27.44 -12.32
C GLY A 87 -14.90 -26.81 -12.47
N ILE A 88 -14.14 -27.20 -13.50
CA ILE A 88 -12.81 -26.63 -13.79
C ILE A 88 -12.96 -25.19 -14.30
N THR A 89 -13.95 -24.93 -15.15
CA THR A 89 -14.22 -23.58 -15.66
C THR A 89 -14.65 -22.64 -14.52
N ILE A 90 -15.54 -23.08 -13.63
CA ILE A 90 -16.00 -22.29 -12.47
C ILE A 90 -14.84 -21.96 -11.53
N THR A 91 -13.97 -22.94 -11.24
CA THR A 91 -12.81 -22.71 -10.36
C THR A 91 -11.81 -21.73 -10.98
N HIS A 92 -11.50 -21.84 -12.27
CA HIS A 92 -10.65 -20.87 -12.94
C HIS A 92 -11.27 -19.47 -12.95
N SER A 93 -12.58 -19.37 -13.23
CA SER A 93 -13.30 -18.09 -13.19
C SER A 93 -13.28 -17.48 -11.79
N GLY A 94 -13.50 -18.28 -10.74
CA GLY A 94 -13.50 -17.82 -9.36
C GLY A 94 -12.14 -17.27 -8.92
N VAL A 95 -11.05 -17.98 -9.24
CA VAL A 95 -9.70 -17.50 -8.89
C VAL A 95 -9.34 -16.24 -9.67
N ILE A 96 -9.68 -16.17 -10.97
CA ILE A 96 -9.47 -14.96 -11.77
C ILE A 96 -10.27 -13.79 -11.20
N LEU A 97 -11.54 -14.00 -10.81
CA LEU A 97 -12.36 -12.98 -10.19
C LEU A 97 -11.73 -12.46 -8.89
N MET A 98 -11.19 -13.35 -8.04
CA MET A 98 -10.48 -12.96 -6.82
C MET A 98 -9.21 -12.15 -7.11
N LEU A 99 -8.43 -12.55 -8.12
CA LEU A 99 -7.22 -11.81 -8.53
C LEU A 99 -7.55 -10.43 -9.09
N VAL A 100 -8.60 -10.32 -9.90
CA VAL A 100 -9.08 -9.03 -10.42
C VAL A 100 -9.59 -8.15 -9.27
N GLY A 101 -10.36 -8.71 -8.34
CA GLY A 101 -10.81 -8.01 -7.14
C GLY A 101 -9.64 -7.46 -6.33
N GLY A 102 -8.64 -8.29 -6.04
CA GLY A 102 -7.42 -7.86 -5.33
C GLY A 102 -6.63 -6.79 -6.09
N ALA A 103 -6.54 -6.89 -7.42
CA ALA A 103 -5.89 -5.88 -8.25
C ALA A 103 -6.65 -4.53 -8.22
N LEU A 104 -7.99 -4.56 -8.32
CA LEU A 104 -8.81 -3.35 -8.21
C LEU A 104 -8.65 -2.70 -6.84
N THR A 105 -8.70 -3.48 -5.75
CA THR A 105 -8.45 -2.98 -4.40
C THR A 105 -7.05 -2.36 -4.32
N SER A 106 -6.02 -3.00 -4.86
CA SER A 106 -4.66 -2.46 -4.83
C SER A 106 -4.48 -1.14 -5.58
N PHE A 107 -5.28 -0.85 -6.61
CA PHE A 107 -5.17 0.39 -7.39
C PHE A 107 -6.09 1.51 -6.91
N PHE A 108 -7.25 1.16 -6.37
CA PHE A 108 -8.32 2.13 -6.07
C PHE A 108 -8.66 2.26 -4.58
N SER A 109 -8.14 1.38 -3.72
CA SER A 109 -8.40 1.46 -2.28
C SER A 109 -7.46 2.44 -1.60
N HIS A 110 -8.02 3.22 -0.67
CA HIS A 110 -7.28 4.04 0.26
C HIS A 110 -7.41 3.44 1.65
N GLU A 111 -6.28 3.31 2.34
CA GLU A 111 -6.20 2.77 3.70
C GLU A 111 -6.04 3.91 4.71
N GLY A 112 -6.68 3.76 5.85
CA GLY A 112 -6.67 4.75 6.93
C GLY A 112 -7.24 4.17 8.22
N SER A 113 -7.02 4.89 9.30
CA SER A 113 -7.52 4.53 10.63
C SER A 113 -8.62 5.49 11.06
N VAL A 114 -9.68 4.96 11.64
CA VAL A 114 -10.74 5.78 12.24
C VAL A 114 -10.64 5.60 13.74
N VAL A 115 -10.34 6.68 14.45
CA VAL A 115 -10.39 6.73 15.91
C VAL A 115 -11.80 7.14 16.33
N ILE A 116 -12.46 6.29 17.10
CA ILE A 116 -13.81 6.55 17.62
C ILE A 116 -13.77 6.42 19.14
N ASP A 117 -13.92 7.55 19.84
CA ASP A 117 -14.06 7.55 21.29
C ASP A 117 -15.42 6.98 21.71
N GLU A 118 -15.50 6.43 22.92
CA GLU A 118 -16.74 5.93 23.49
C GLU A 118 -17.85 7.00 23.48
N GLY A 119 -18.98 6.67 22.88
CA GLY A 119 -20.14 7.57 22.76
C GLY A 119 -20.01 8.66 21.69
N LYS A 120 -18.90 8.75 20.95
CA LYS A 120 -18.72 9.70 19.85
C LYS A 120 -18.94 9.06 18.48
N ILE A 121 -19.17 9.90 17.48
CA ILE A 121 -19.23 9.54 16.06
C ILE A 121 -18.08 10.26 15.36
N SER A 122 -17.38 9.57 14.47
CA SER A 122 -16.36 10.15 13.60
C SER A 122 -16.76 9.96 12.14
N ASN A 123 -16.50 10.97 11.31
CA ASN A 123 -16.74 10.98 9.85
C ASN A 123 -15.46 11.21 9.04
N TYR A 124 -14.30 11.12 9.68
CA TYR A 124 -12.99 11.25 9.06
C TYR A 124 -12.11 10.05 9.39
N TYR A 125 -11.07 9.84 8.58
CA TYR A 125 -10.05 8.84 8.81
C TYR A 125 -8.67 9.52 8.76
N GLU A 126 -7.72 8.93 9.47
CA GLU A 126 -6.35 9.41 9.57
C GLU A 126 -5.41 8.47 8.80
N ASN A 127 -4.42 9.03 8.13
CA ASN A 127 -3.33 8.27 7.52
C ASN A 127 -2.05 8.54 8.28
N TYR A 128 -1.60 7.57 9.09
CA TYR A 128 -0.40 7.71 9.93
C TYR A 128 0.92 7.84 9.16
N TYR A 129 0.93 7.56 7.86
CA TYR A 129 2.12 7.67 7.02
C TYR A 129 2.30 9.05 6.40
N ASN A 130 1.22 9.83 6.30
CA ASN A 130 1.25 11.18 5.77
C ASN A 130 1.20 12.18 6.92
N LYS A 131 2.17 13.10 6.96
CA LYS A 131 2.20 14.18 7.94
C LYS A 131 1.79 15.47 7.27
N GLU A 132 1.05 16.29 7.98
CA GLU A 132 0.72 17.65 7.57
C GLU A 132 1.07 18.60 8.70
N LEU A 133 1.42 19.83 8.35
CA LEU A 133 1.58 20.92 9.31
C LEU A 133 0.38 21.86 9.14
N VAL A 134 -0.41 21.98 10.20
CA VAL A 134 -1.57 22.86 10.23
C VAL A 134 -1.31 24.01 11.19
N ILE A 135 -1.47 25.23 10.69
CA ILE A 135 -1.48 26.45 11.50
C ILE A 135 -2.93 26.87 11.64
N VAL A 136 -3.38 27.02 12.89
CA VAL A 136 -4.75 27.41 13.22
C VAL A 136 -4.72 28.79 13.86
N GLU A 137 -5.29 29.77 13.18
CA GLU A 137 -5.54 31.09 13.76
C GLU A 137 -6.92 31.11 14.43
N THR A 138 -6.92 31.24 15.76
CA THR A 138 -8.13 31.24 16.60
C THR A 138 -8.56 32.64 17.06
N SER A 139 -7.96 33.69 16.49
CA SER A 139 -8.18 35.09 16.88
C SER A 139 -9.63 35.56 16.68
N ASN A 140 -10.37 34.98 15.73
CA ASN A 140 -11.73 35.38 15.39
C ASN A 140 -12.77 34.52 16.15
N PRO A 141 -13.73 35.13 16.88
CA PRO A 141 -14.70 34.38 17.68
C PRO A 141 -15.74 33.59 16.86
N LYS A 142 -15.82 33.76 15.54
CA LYS A 142 -16.83 33.09 14.68
C LYS A 142 -16.28 31.90 13.89
N TYR A 143 -14.99 31.89 13.60
CA TYR A 143 -14.36 30.85 12.79
C TYR A 143 -12.85 30.85 13.02
N ASP A 144 -12.26 29.67 12.89
CA ASP A 144 -10.81 29.51 12.85
C ASP A 144 -10.32 29.55 11.40
N HIS A 145 -9.17 30.16 11.16
CA HIS A 145 -8.52 30.13 9.85
C HIS A 145 -7.43 29.05 9.85
N PHE A 146 -7.42 28.21 8.82
CA PHE A 146 -6.52 27.06 8.71
C PHE A 146 -5.58 27.24 7.52
N THR A 147 -4.29 27.19 7.79
CA THR A 147 -3.23 27.11 6.77
C THR A 147 -2.62 25.73 6.85
N ILE A 148 -2.73 24.94 5.77
CA ILE A 148 -2.31 23.54 5.74
C ILE A 148 -1.14 23.41 4.78
N PHE A 149 -0.04 22.83 5.27
CA PHE A 149 1.11 22.45 4.46
C PHE A 149 1.21 20.91 4.42
N ASP A 150 1.00 20.36 3.23
CA ASP A 150 1.00 18.91 2.99
C ASP A 150 2.39 18.28 3.11
N SER A 151 2.42 16.97 3.38
CA SER A 151 3.63 16.14 3.51
C SER A 151 4.74 16.40 2.47
N PRO A 152 4.46 16.58 1.16
CA PRO A 152 5.49 16.84 0.16
C PRO A 152 6.27 18.16 0.37
N LEU A 153 5.69 19.12 1.09
CA LEU A 153 6.34 20.38 1.43
C LEU A 153 7.18 20.27 2.70
N LEU A 154 7.00 19.22 3.50
CA LEU A 154 7.70 19.02 4.76
C LEU A 154 9.06 18.35 4.56
N ILE A 155 9.88 18.86 3.64
CA ILE A 155 11.24 18.39 3.39
C ILE A 155 12.26 19.30 4.05
N LYS A 156 13.39 18.72 4.46
CA LYS A 156 14.50 19.44 5.07
C LYS A 156 14.94 20.64 4.21
N ASP A 157 15.24 21.75 4.88
CA ASP A 157 15.67 23.04 4.33
C ASP A 157 14.61 23.74 3.46
N ASN A 158 13.36 23.28 3.47
CA ASN A 158 12.26 23.96 2.78
C ASN A 158 11.72 25.14 3.61
N LEU A 159 11.39 26.22 2.92
CA LEU A 159 10.76 27.41 3.50
C LEU A 159 9.28 27.41 3.14
N LEU A 160 8.44 27.24 4.16
CA LEU A 160 6.99 27.33 4.05
C LEU A 160 6.56 28.77 4.28
N SER A 161 5.90 29.34 3.28
CA SER A 161 5.31 30.66 3.34
C SER A 161 3.96 30.62 2.66
N ASP A 162 2.96 31.24 3.29
CA ASP A 162 1.64 31.44 2.69
C ASP A 162 1.16 32.86 3.00
N GLN A 163 0.28 33.40 2.16
CA GLN A 163 -0.25 34.75 2.36
C GLN A 163 -1.13 34.87 3.61
N SER A 164 -1.64 33.75 4.12
CA SER A 164 -2.45 33.69 5.35
C SER A 164 -1.63 33.88 6.63
N ILE A 165 -0.30 33.74 6.59
CA ILE A 165 0.56 33.82 7.77
C ILE A 165 1.59 34.95 7.66
N PRO A 166 1.83 35.73 8.74
CA PRO A 166 2.76 36.88 8.71
C PRO A 166 4.22 36.47 8.94
N PHE A 167 4.54 35.17 8.88
CA PHE A 167 5.88 34.63 9.15
C PHE A 167 6.18 33.47 8.19
N THR A 168 7.46 33.12 8.10
CA THR A 168 7.95 31.99 7.31
C THR A 168 8.42 30.89 8.26
N ILE A 169 8.15 29.63 7.91
CA ILE A 169 8.59 28.46 8.67
C ILE A 169 9.69 27.75 7.88
N GLU A 170 10.85 27.55 8.49
CA GLU A 170 11.92 26.73 7.94
C GLU A 170 11.84 25.31 8.52
N ILE A 171 11.83 24.31 7.64
CA ILE A 171 11.86 22.90 8.03
C ILE A 171 13.31 22.48 8.25
N LEU A 172 13.75 22.47 9.51
CA LEU A 172 15.13 22.11 9.86
C LEU A 172 15.46 20.64 9.60
N ASP A 173 14.50 19.75 9.83
CA ASP A 173 14.65 18.32 9.57
C ASP A 173 13.28 17.62 9.52
N TYR A 174 13.24 16.42 8.95
CA TYR A 174 12.04 15.60 8.87
C TYR A 174 12.31 14.19 9.39
N PHE A 175 11.59 13.80 10.44
CA PHE A 175 11.73 12.48 11.06
C PHE A 175 10.51 11.61 10.75
N VAL A 176 10.75 10.36 10.38
CA VAL A 176 9.71 9.32 10.26
C VAL A 176 9.49 8.70 11.65
N ASN A 177 8.23 8.45 12.04
CA ASN A 177 7.87 7.82 13.34
C ASN A 177 8.23 8.61 14.63
N CYS A 178 8.26 9.94 14.57
CA CYS A 178 8.38 10.79 15.76
C CYS A 178 7.01 11.22 16.31
N LYS A 179 6.98 11.56 17.60
CA LYS A 179 5.84 12.24 18.22
C LYS A 179 6.16 13.73 18.34
N PRO A 180 5.21 14.63 18.03
CA PRO A 180 5.38 16.05 18.32
C PRO A 180 5.46 16.23 19.85
N VAL A 181 6.43 17.01 20.29
CA VAL A 181 6.58 17.41 21.69
C VAL A 181 6.69 18.93 21.70
N SER A 182 5.95 19.58 22.60
CA SER A 182 6.11 21.01 22.83
C SER A 182 7.55 21.29 23.19
N ARG A 183 8.17 22.30 22.58
CA ARG A 183 9.52 22.73 22.96
C ARG A 183 9.50 23.08 24.45
N ILE A 184 10.24 22.31 25.25
CA ILE A 184 10.47 22.63 26.66
C ILE A 184 11.43 23.82 26.66
N TYR A 185 10.92 25.00 27.03
CA TYR A 185 11.78 26.13 27.34
C TYR A 185 12.41 25.86 28.70
N GLU A 186 13.73 25.73 28.80
CA GLU A 186 14.48 25.61 30.07
C GLU A 186 14.47 26.92 30.89
N GLY A 187 13.32 27.60 30.98
CA GLY A 187 13.17 28.87 31.68
C GLY A 187 11.73 29.29 31.97
N GLY A 188 10.74 28.42 31.78
CA GLY A 188 9.39 28.62 32.30
C GLY A 188 9.26 27.92 33.64
N GLU A 189 9.24 28.66 34.74
CA GLU A 189 8.81 28.15 36.04
C GLU A 189 7.36 27.62 35.92
N GLU A 190 7.11 26.46 36.52
CA GLU A 190 5.75 25.92 36.75
C GLU A 190 4.86 26.91 37.51
#